data_AF-A0AAV5J8M9-F1
#
_entry.id   AF-A0AAV5J8M9-F1
#
_cell.length_a   1.000
_cell.length_b   1.000
_cell.length_c   1.000
_cell.angle_alpha   90.00
_cell.angle_beta   90.00
_cell.angle_gamma   90.00
#
_symmetry.space_group_name_H-M   'P 1'
#
loop_
_entity.id
_entity.type
_entity.pdbx_description
1 polymer ?
#
loop_
_entity_poly.entity_id
_entity_poly.type
_entity_poly.pdbx_seq_one_letter_code
_entity_poly.pdbx_strand_id
1 'polypeptide(L)'
;MASQIGTMGTILHARKEEGVAIHPTFNVSVIFGKRDEPMLVACARQLIEHISSSGSSRPLVLSLGLKDHSMETMKGIVSSVIEHRLW
;
A
#
# COMPACT_ATOMS: atom_id res chain seq x y z
N MET A 1 -7.12 -4.36 -5.14
CA MET A 1 -6.47 -5.69 -5.05
C MET A 1 -5.58 -5.84 -6.26
N ALA A 2 -4.35 -6.33 -6.10
CA ALA A 2 -3.46 -6.66 -7.21
C ALA A 2 -2.97 -8.11 -7.06
N SER A 3 -3.22 -8.95 -8.07
CA SER A 3 -2.83 -10.36 -8.07
C SER A 3 -2.30 -10.77 -9.43
N GLN A 4 -1.12 -11.38 -9.46
CA GLN A 4 -0.48 -11.96 -10.65
C GLN A 4 -0.63 -13.48 -10.71
N ILE A 5 -0.84 -14.14 -9.56
CA ILE A 5 -0.85 -15.60 -9.43
C ILE A 5 -2.21 -16.16 -9.01
N GLY A 6 -3.27 -15.34 -9.03
CA GLY A 6 -4.62 -15.76 -8.63
C GLY A 6 -4.76 -16.01 -7.13
N THR A 7 -3.83 -15.52 -6.30
CA THR A 7 -3.90 -15.60 -4.84
C THR A 7 -4.08 -14.21 -4.22
N MET A 8 -4.63 -14.15 -3.00
CA MET A 8 -4.70 -12.91 -2.22
C MET A 8 -3.33 -12.41 -1.75
N GLY A 9 -2.33 -13.32 -1.68
CA GLY A 9 -0.98 -13.02 -1.25
C GLY A 9 -0.89 -12.35 0.13
N THR A 10 -0.12 -11.27 0.21
CA THR A 10 0.11 -10.51 1.44
C THR A 10 -0.93 -9.39 1.56
N ILE A 11 -1.60 -9.32 2.71
CA ILE A 11 -2.58 -8.28 3.05
C ILE A 11 -1.94 -7.26 3.98
N LEU A 12 -1.94 -6.01 3.55
CA LEU A 12 -1.41 -4.86 4.27
C LEU A 12 -2.55 -3.91 4.63
N HIS A 13 -2.48 -3.36 5.83
CA HIS A 13 -3.35 -2.29 6.27
C HIS A 13 -2.52 -1.05 6.54
N ALA A 14 -2.79 0.00 5.77
CA ALA A 14 -2.15 1.28 5.85
C ALA A 14 -3.15 2.32 6.36
N ARG A 15 -2.78 3.05 7.41
CA ARG A 15 -3.64 4.10 7.98
C ARG A 15 -2.80 5.33 8.29
N LYS A 16 -3.44 6.49 8.16
CA LYS A 16 -2.92 7.71 8.77
C LYS A 16 -2.99 7.54 10.30
N GLU A 17 -1.88 7.83 10.96
CA GLU A 17 -1.82 7.89 12.41
C GLU A 17 -2.50 9.18 12.86
N GLU A 18 -3.44 9.06 13.80
CA GLU A 18 -4.13 10.20 14.38
C GLU A 18 -3.30 10.70 15.56
N GLY A 19 -2.49 11.73 15.31
CA GLY A 19 -1.62 12.36 16.29
C GLY A 19 -1.43 13.85 15.99
N VAL A 20 -0.91 14.60 16.97
CA VAL A 20 -0.71 16.07 16.92
C VAL A 20 0.52 16.46 16.10
N ALA A 21 1.06 15.55 15.29
CA ALA A 21 2.24 15.80 14.50
C ALA A 21 1.93 16.80 13.38
N ILE A 22 2.79 17.82 13.23
CA ILE A 22 2.72 18.82 12.16
C ILE A 22 2.78 18.14 10.78
N HIS A 23 3.47 17.00 10.70
CA HIS A 23 3.53 16.16 9.50
C HIS A 23 2.67 14.90 9.66
N PRO A 24 1.88 14.53 8.64
CA PRO A 24 1.07 13.32 8.68
C PRO A 24 1.97 12.09 8.75
N THR A 25 1.77 11.27 9.79
CA THR A 25 2.48 10.00 9.94
C THR A 25 1.58 8.87 9.45
N PHE A 26 2.17 7.88 8.76
CA PHE A 26 1.45 6.74 8.21
C PHE A 26 2.02 5.45 8.78
N ASN A 27 1.13 4.61 9.29
CA ASN A 27 1.47 3.27 9.76
C ASN A 27 0.99 2.23 8.75
N VAL A 28 1.83 1.24 8.48
CA VAL A 28 1.53 0.11 7.60
C VAL A 28 1.79 -1.18 8.37
N SER A 29 0.79 -2.02 8.49
CA SER A 29 0.86 -3.30 9.20
C SER A 29 0.46 -4.44 8.28
N VAL A 30 1.26 -5.51 8.26
CA VAL A 30 0.92 -6.74 7.53
C VAL A 30 -0.07 -7.54 8.35
N ILE A 31 -1.32 -7.64 7.88
CA ILE A 31 -2.38 -8.43 8.52
C ILE A 31 -2.18 -9.91 8.22
N PHE A 32 -1.83 -10.25 6.98
CA PHE A 32 -1.76 -11.63 6.51
C PHE A 32 -0.66 -11.79 5.45
N GLY A 33 -0.04 -12.97 5.37
CA GLY A 33 1.03 -13.25 4.41
C GLY A 33 2.44 -13.01 4.97
N LYS A 34 3.43 -12.86 4.08
CA LYS A 34 4.84 -12.71 4.46
C LYS A 34 5.09 -11.32 5.06
N ARG A 35 5.70 -11.29 6.24
CA ARG A 35 6.02 -10.04 6.96
C ARG A 35 7.41 -9.49 6.66
N ASP A 36 8.29 -10.32 6.10
CA ASP A 36 9.70 -10.00 5.84
C ASP A 36 9.93 -9.39 4.45
N GLU A 37 8.95 -8.65 3.93
CA GLU A 37 9.01 -8.07 2.58
C GLU A 37 8.90 -6.54 2.66
N PRO A 38 10.02 -5.83 2.92
CA PRO A 38 10.02 -4.38 3.12
C PRO A 38 9.51 -3.61 1.89
N MET A 39 9.66 -4.18 0.70
CA MET A 39 9.16 -3.59 -0.55
C MET A 39 7.63 -3.49 -0.59
N LEU A 40 6.91 -4.48 -0.05
CA LEU A 40 5.45 -4.46 0.02
C LEU A 40 4.96 -3.37 0.98
N VAL A 41 5.65 -3.23 2.11
CA VAL A 41 5.38 -2.19 3.11
C VAL A 41 5.66 -0.80 2.52
N ALA A 42 6.78 -0.62 1.82
CA ALA A 42 7.13 0.64 1.17
C ALA A 42 6.11 1.05 0.12
N CYS A 43 5.62 0.12 -0.71
CA CYS A 43 4.58 0.40 -1.69
C CYS A 43 3.24 0.79 -1.06
N ALA A 44 2.80 0.04 -0.05
CA ALA A 44 1.59 0.37 0.71
C ALA A 44 1.69 1.75 1.37
N ARG A 45 2.89 2.11 1.87
CA ARG A 45 3.19 3.43 2.43
C ARG A 45 3.09 4.54 1.39
N GLN A 46 3.75 4.38 0.24
CA GLN A 46 3.65 5.35 -0.85
C GLN A 46 2.21 5.56 -1.31
N LEU A 47 1.43 4.48 -1.42
CA LEU A 47 0.03 4.58 -1.82
C LEU A 47 -0.81 5.37 -0.82
N ILE A 48 -0.73 5.06 0.48
CA ILE A 48 -1.50 5.83 1.47
C ILE A 48 -1.03 7.30 1.56
N GLU A 49 0.26 7.57 1.38
CA GLU A 49 0.81 8.93 1.33
C GLU A 49 0.23 9.69 0.13
N HIS A 50 0.20 9.10 -1.06
CA HIS A 50 -0.39 9.70 -2.26
C HIS A 50 -1.91 9.91 -2.15
N ILE A 51 -2.65 8.93 -1.61
CA ILE A 51 -4.09 9.03 -1.40
C ILE A 51 -4.40 10.14 -0.37
N SER A 52 -3.65 10.19 0.72
CA SER A 52 -3.80 11.23 1.74
C SER A 52 -3.40 12.61 1.24
N SER A 53 -2.37 12.72 0.40
CA SER A 53 -2.00 13.98 -0.26
C SER A 53 -3.07 14.43 -1.26
N SER A 54 -3.88 13.51 -1.77
CA SER A 54 -5.01 13.82 -2.66
C SER A 54 -6.27 14.23 -1.90
N GLY A 55 -6.22 14.31 -0.57
CA GLY A 55 -7.34 14.77 0.28
C GLY A 55 -8.15 13.67 0.96
N SER A 56 -7.80 12.39 0.78
CA SER A 56 -8.52 11.27 1.38
C SER A 56 -7.80 10.72 2.62
N SER A 57 -8.41 10.84 3.80
CA SER A 57 -7.87 10.33 5.07
C SER A 57 -8.28 8.89 5.39
N ARG A 58 -8.87 8.17 4.42
CA ARG A 58 -9.43 6.84 4.65
C ARG A 58 -8.31 5.80 4.84
N PRO A 59 -8.48 4.83 5.75
CA PRO A 59 -7.57 3.69 5.84
C PRO A 59 -7.62 2.87 4.54
N LEU A 60 -6.46 2.35 4.15
CA LEU A 60 -6.25 1.58 2.93
C LEU A 60 -5.93 0.13 3.28
N VAL A 61 -6.64 -0.81 2.66
CA VAL A 61 -6.31 -2.24 2.72
C VAL A 61 -5.81 -2.67 1.35
N LEU A 62 -4.59 -3.19 1.29
CA LEU A 62 -4.01 -3.77 0.08
C LEU A 62 -3.91 -5.27 0.21
N SER A 63 -4.19 -5.97 -0.88
CA SER A 63 -3.91 -7.39 -1.07
C SER A 63 -3.03 -7.51 -2.31
N LEU A 64 -1.84 -8.07 -2.11
CA LEU A 64 -0.77 -8.18 -3.10
C LEU A 64 -0.37 -9.65 -3.25
N GLY A 65 -0.87 -10.29 -4.32
CA GLY A 65 -0.51 -11.64 -4.74
C GLY A 65 0.50 -11.61 -5.87
N LEU A 66 1.75 -11.22 -5.56
CA LEU A 66 2.81 -11.07 -6.55
C LEU A 66 3.76 -12.27 -6.53
N LYS A 67 4.31 -12.61 -7.69
CA LYS A 67 5.38 -13.62 -7.81
C LYS A 67 6.77 -12.99 -7.74
N ASP A 68 6.87 -11.76 -8.22
CA ASP A 68 8.08 -10.97 -8.27
C ASP A 68 7.90 -9.72 -7.40
N HIS A 69 8.84 -9.50 -6.48
CA HIS A 69 8.83 -8.37 -5.53
C HIS A 69 9.87 -7.30 -5.89
N SER A 70 10.24 -7.21 -7.17
CA SER A 70 11.18 -6.20 -7.65
C SER A 70 10.61 -4.78 -7.51
N MET A 71 11.51 -3.80 -7.42
CA MET A 71 11.15 -2.38 -7.37
C MET A 71 10.35 -1.94 -8.60
N GLU A 72 10.61 -2.52 -9.77
CA GLU A 72 9.91 -2.21 -11.01
C GLU A 72 8.44 -2.64 -10.93
N THR A 73 8.17 -3.88 -10.49
CA THR A 73 6.80 -4.38 -10.27
C THR A 73 6.05 -3.50 -9.27
N MET A 74 6.68 -3.13 -8.15
CA MET A 74 6.04 -2.29 -7.15
C MET A 74 5.71 -0.89 -7.69
N LYS A 75 6.65 -0.25 -8.40
CA LYS A 75 6.40 1.05 -9.05
C LYS A 75 5.27 0.98 -10.07
N GLY A 76 5.23 -0.07 -10.88
CA GLY A 76 4.15 -0.29 -11.85
C GLY A 76 2.79 -0.35 -11.16
N ILE A 77 2.68 -1.09 -10.05
CA ILE A 77 1.44 -1.18 -9.27
C ILE A 77 1.05 0.18 -8.69
N VAL A 78 1.99 0.91 -8.09
CA VAL A 78 1.72 2.25 -7.53
C VAL A 78 1.19 3.17 -8.63
N SER A 79 1.86 3.23 -9.77
CA SER A 79 1.44 4.05 -10.92
C SER A 79 0.06 3.65 -11.42
N SER A 80 -0.21 2.36 -11.64
CA SER A 80 -1.52 1.91 -12.13
C SER A 80 -2.65 2.19 -11.15
N VAL A 81 -2.42 2.07 -9.83
CA VAL A 81 -3.42 2.42 -8.81
C VAL A 81 -3.64 3.94 -8.75
N ILE A 82 -2.58 4.73 -8.95
CA ILE A 82 -2.63 6.18 -9.06
C ILE A 82 -3.32 6.64 -10.35
N GLU A 83 -3.27 5.89 -11.44
CA GLU A 83 -3.99 6.22 -12.67
C GLU A 83 -5.48 5.88 -12.54
N HIS A 84 -5.82 4.80 -11.84
CA HIS A 84 -7.19 4.35 -11.60
C HIS A 84 -7.70 4.78 -10.21
N ARG A 85 -7.54 6.07 -9.86
CA ARG A 85 -8.00 6.59 -8.56
C ARG A 85 -9.52 6.48 -8.47
N LEU A 86 -10.00 5.83 -7.43
CA LEU A 86 -11.43 5.69 -7.12
C LEU A 86 -11.80 6.40 -5.81
N TRP A 87 -10.94 7.32 -5.34
CA TRP A 87 -11.12 8.11 -4.13
C TRP A 87 -11.30 9.59 -4.43
#